data_AF-A0A3M7BCU0-F1
#
_entry.id   AF-A0A3M7BCU0-F1
#
_cell.length_a   1.000
_cell.length_b   1.000
_cell.length_c   1.000
_cell.angle_alpha   90.00
_cell.angle_beta   90.00
_cell.angle_gamma   90.00
#
_symmetry.space_group_name_H-M   'P 1'
#
loop_
_entity.id
_entity.type
_entity.pdbx_description
1 polymer ?
#
loop_
_entity_poly.entity_id
_entity_poly.type
_entity_poly.pdbx_seq_one_letter_code
_entity_poly.pdbx_strand_id
1 'polypeptide(L)'
;EGASEAAGKAQQGLSRVTSSAGSAVSSTAASAGKALNNVGGRTGQAIQFVQGLIPPTIYYARVAGELGKIMVQGRNMYPPTMQTVQSYLTPLQNALRNPSSLMSRTGSAAQGTAQQAVNSPESLLARIRNMDTATLTTVGVVAAETLGFFTVGEMIGRFKLVGYRGDPHGGEHH
;
A
#
# COMPACT_ATOMS: atom_id res chain seq x y z
N GLU A 1 11.35 10.74 42.63
CA GLU A 1 11.71 11.80 41.65
C GLU A 1 11.38 11.49 40.18
N GLY A 2 10.95 10.28 39.78
CA GLY A 2 10.76 9.95 38.34
C GLY A 2 9.43 10.37 37.67
N ALA A 3 8.37 10.64 38.42
CA ALA A 3 7.06 11.00 37.82
C ALA A 3 7.02 12.46 37.32
N SER A 4 7.66 13.37 38.05
CA SER A 4 7.74 14.79 37.71
C SER A 4 8.63 15.04 36.49
N GLU A 5 9.69 14.25 36.33
CA GLU A 5 10.57 14.31 35.14
C GLU A 5 9.92 13.70 33.90
N ALA A 6 9.11 12.65 34.04
CA ALA A 6 8.35 12.06 32.94
C ALA A 6 7.23 13.00 32.44
N ALA A 7 6.53 13.68 33.37
CA ALA A 7 5.55 14.71 33.04
C ALA A 7 6.21 15.92 32.35
N GLY A 8 7.38 16.35 32.86
CA GLY A 8 8.16 17.44 32.26
C GLY A 8 8.65 17.12 30.84
N LYS A 9 9.09 15.89 30.58
CA LYS A 9 9.50 15.44 29.23
C LYS A 9 8.31 15.32 28.27
N ALA A 10 7.14 14.89 28.74
CA ALA A 10 5.91 14.88 27.95
C ALA A 10 5.42 16.30 27.62
N GLN A 11 5.51 17.24 28.56
CA GLN A 11 5.17 18.66 28.34
C GLN A 11 6.18 19.37 27.41
N GLN A 12 7.46 19.00 27.46
CA GLN A 12 8.47 19.47 26.49
C GLN A 12 8.25 18.91 25.09
N GLY A 13 7.84 17.63 24.98
CA GLY A 13 7.46 17.02 23.70
C GLY A 13 6.23 17.69 23.08
N LEU A 14 5.18 17.93 23.89
CA LEU A 14 3.99 18.69 23.49
C LEU A 14 4.34 20.13 23.07
N SER A 15 5.24 20.81 23.80
CA SER A 15 5.66 22.18 23.46
C SER A 15 6.48 22.23 22.16
N ARG A 16 7.32 21.23 21.86
CA ARG A 16 8.07 21.13 20.60
C ARG A 16 7.18 20.79 19.40
N VAL A 17 6.12 19.99 19.62
CA VAL A 17 5.11 19.68 18.59
C VAL A 17 4.20 20.89 18.36
N THR A 18 3.81 21.62 19.41
CA THR A 18 3.09 22.89 19.32
C THR A 18 3.91 23.97 18.61
N SER A 19 5.23 24.08 18.86
CA SER A 19 6.07 25.11 18.24
C SER A 19 6.45 24.80 16.78
N SER A 20 6.51 23.52 16.40
CA SER A 20 6.73 23.09 15.00
C SER A 20 5.45 23.00 14.17
N ALA A 21 4.30 22.71 14.79
CA ALA A 21 2.99 22.87 14.15
C ALA A 21 2.52 24.34 14.14
N GLY A 22 2.99 25.17 15.07
CA GLY A 22 2.60 26.56 15.24
C GLY A 22 2.97 27.46 14.07
N SER A 23 4.06 27.23 13.35
CA SER A 23 4.46 28.03 12.17
C SER A 23 3.72 27.63 10.88
N ALA A 24 3.36 26.36 10.72
CA ALA A 24 2.58 25.87 9.58
C ALA A 24 1.05 26.11 9.76
N VAL A 25 0.56 25.99 10.99
CA VAL A 25 -0.83 26.32 11.35
C VAL A 25 -1.02 27.84 11.44
N SER A 26 -0.03 28.64 11.88
CA SER A 26 -0.16 30.11 11.88
C SER A 26 -0.06 30.73 10.49
N SER A 27 0.68 30.15 9.54
CA SER A 27 0.72 30.66 8.16
C SER A 27 -0.57 30.36 7.38
N THR A 28 -1.24 29.26 7.67
CA THR A 28 -2.58 28.93 7.15
C THR A 28 -3.71 29.63 7.92
N ALA A 29 -3.59 29.82 9.23
CA ALA A 29 -4.53 30.63 10.02
C ALA A 29 -4.40 32.14 9.76
N ALA A 30 -3.20 32.67 9.50
CA ALA A 30 -2.99 34.08 9.17
C ALA A 30 -3.40 34.43 7.73
N SER A 31 -3.32 33.48 6.79
CA SER A 31 -3.86 33.66 5.43
C SER A 31 -5.38 33.48 5.40
N ALA A 32 -5.94 32.58 6.21
CA ALA A 32 -7.37 32.48 6.45
C ALA A 32 -7.94 33.76 7.11
N GLY A 33 -7.25 34.32 8.11
CA GLY A 33 -7.65 35.55 8.79
C GLY A 33 -7.60 36.81 7.90
N LYS A 34 -6.73 36.86 6.89
CA LYS A 34 -6.66 37.98 5.93
C LYS A 34 -7.65 37.86 4.77
N ALA A 35 -8.05 36.65 4.38
CA ALA A 35 -9.12 36.44 3.39
C ALA A 35 -10.53 36.55 4.01
N LEU A 36 -10.65 36.42 5.33
CA LEU A 36 -11.92 36.44 6.07
C LEU A 36 -12.60 37.82 6.09
N ASN A 37 -11.85 38.93 5.98
CA ASN A 37 -12.43 40.27 6.02
C ASN A 37 -13.08 40.72 4.70
N ASN A 38 -12.79 40.08 3.56
CA ASN A 38 -13.27 40.52 2.25
C ASN A 38 -14.04 39.45 1.43
N VAL A 39 -14.18 38.22 1.92
CA VAL A 39 -14.91 37.13 1.21
C VAL A 39 -16.20 36.78 1.96
N GLY A 40 -17.22 37.62 1.82
CA GLY A 40 -18.59 37.34 2.28
C GLY A 40 -19.36 36.50 1.24
N GLY A 41 -20.07 35.46 1.68
CA GLY A 41 -20.98 34.66 0.82
C GLY A 41 -20.75 33.14 0.89
N ARG A 42 -21.18 32.42 -0.16
CA ARG A 42 -21.11 30.94 -0.27
C ARG A 42 -19.69 30.39 -0.07
N THR A 43 -18.67 31.15 -0.48
CA THR A 43 -17.25 30.82 -0.27
C THR A 43 -16.84 30.89 1.20
N GLY A 44 -17.34 31.88 1.95
CA GLY A 44 -17.11 31.98 3.40
C GLY A 44 -17.75 30.82 4.18
N GLN A 45 -18.92 30.33 3.75
CA GLN A 45 -19.55 29.14 4.34
C GLN A 45 -18.75 27.85 4.06
N ALA A 46 -18.19 27.70 2.86
CA ALA A 46 -17.31 26.57 2.54
C ALA A 46 -16.04 26.58 3.39
N ILE A 47 -15.43 27.76 3.59
CA ILE A 47 -14.24 27.91 4.43
C ILE A 47 -14.55 27.58 5.90
N GLN A 48 -15.68 28.06 6.43
CA GLN A 48 -16.16 27.72 7.78
C GLN A 48 -16.40 26.21 7.95
N PHE A 49 -17.02 25.57 6.95
CA PHE A 49 -17.23 24.12 6.96
C PHE A 49 -15.91 23.35 6.98
N VAL A 50 -14.94 23.73 6.14
CA VAL A 50 -13.60 23.12 6.13
C VAL A 50 -12.91 23.34 7.47
N GLN A 51 -12.95 24.56 8.03
CA GLN A 51 -12.37 24.86 9.34
C GLN A 51 -12.98 24.02 10.46
N GLY A 52 -14.29 23.75 10.43
CA GLY A 52 -14.96 22.86 11.37
C GLY A 52 -14.51 21.39 11.26
N LEU A 53 -14.09 20.96 10.07
CA LEU A 53 -13.62 19.58 9.83
C LEU A 53 -12.13 19.36 10.11
N ILE A 54 -11.31 20.42 10.16
CA ILE A 54 -9.86 20.28 10.37
C ILE A 54 -9.54 19.56 11.71
N PRO A 55 -10.06 20.00 12.88
CA PRO A 55 -9.73 19.36 14.15
C PRO A 55 -10.08 17.86 14.24
N PRO A 56 -11.30 17.40 13.89
CA PRO A 56 -11.62 15.97 13.95
C PRO A 56 -10.87 15.16 12.89
N THR A 57 -10.70 15.69 11.68
CA THR A 57 -10.02 15.00 10.59
C THR A 57 -8.55 14.72 10.95
N ILE A 58 -7.85 15.68 11.56
CA ILE A 58 -6.46 15.49 11.99
C ILE A 58 -6.36 14.34 13.01
N TYR A 59 -7.28 14.29 13.98
CA TYR A 59 -7.28 13.25 15.00
C TYR A 59 -7.47 11.85 14.37
N TYR A 60 -8.51 11.69 13.54
CA TYR A 60 -8.77 10.40 12.89
C TYR A 60 -7.70 10.00 11.88
N ALA A 61 -7.14 10.96 11.14
CA ALA A 61 -6.01 10.70 10.25
C ALA A 61 -4.78 10.20 11.00
N ARG A 62 -4.48 10.77 12.17
CA ARG A 62 -3.37 10.30 13.01
C ARG A 62 -3.62 8.88 13.52
N VAL A 63 -4.83 8.59 14.02
CA VAL A 63 -5.19 7.24 14.47
C VAL A 63 -5.10 6.24 13.33
N ALA A 64 -5.66 6.55 12.17
CA ALA A 64 -5.58 5.70 10.99
C ALA A 64 -4.13 5.48 10.53
N GLY A 65 -3.28 6.50 10.61
CA GLY A 65 -1.85 6.39 10.30
C GLY A 65 -1.09 5.45 11.25
N GLU A 66 -1.30 5.59 12.57
CA GLU A 66 -0.67 4.69 13.56
C GLU A 66 -1.16 3.24 13.42
N LEU A 67 -2.46 3.03 13.17
CA LEU A 67 -3.01 1.71 12.89
C LEU A 67 -2.44 1.11 11.59
N GLY A 68 -2.30 1.93 10.54
CA GLY A 68 -1.68 1.54 9.29
C GLY A 68 -0.23 1.07 9.48
N LYS A 69 0.54 1.78 10.31
CA LYS A 69 1.92 1.39 10.64
C LYS A 69 1.99 0.01 11.31
N ILE A 70 1.12 -0.26 12.28
CA ILE A 70 1.05 -1.55 12.96
C ILE A 70 0.67 -2.66 11.97
N MET A 71 -0.28 -2.39 11.06
CA MET A 71 -0.69 -3.36 10.04
C MET A 71 0.45 -3.69 9.07
N VAL A 72 1.19 -2.68 8.58
CA VAL A 72 2.34 -2.87 7.68
C VAL A 72 3.40 -3.75 8.33
N GLN A 73 3.70 -3.50 9.60
CA GLN A 73 4.67 -4.28 10.36
C GLN A 73 4.15 -5.70 10.64
N GLY A 74 2.91 -5.84 11.12
CA GLY A 74 2.31 -7.14 11.45
C GLY A 74 2.06 -8.04 10.22
N ARG A 75 1.83 -7.46 9.04
CA ARG A 75 1.67 -8.19 7.78
C ARG A 75 2.97 -8.39 7.01
N ASN A 76 4.12 -8.04 7.57
CA ASN A 76 5.42 -8.14 6.90
C ASN A 76 5.44 -7.46 5.52
N MET A 77 4.77 -6.32 5.36
CA MET A 77 4.74 -5.57 4.08
C MET A 77 6.01 -4.75 3.83
N TYR A 78 7.04 -4.90 4.68
CA TYR A 78 8.35 -4.35 4.44
C TYR A 78 9.14 -5.26 3.46
N PRO A 79 10.05 -4.70 2.66
CA PRO A 79 10.86 -5.49 1.75
C PRO A 79 11.68 -6.54 2.55
N PRO A 80 11.72 -7.81 2.10
CA PRO A 80 12.43 -8.88 2.79
C PRO A 80 13.94 -8.65 2.77
N THR A 81 14.66 -9.30 3.69
CA THR A 81 16.12 -9.24 3.71
C THR A 81 16.70 -9.97 2.49
N MET A 82 17.91 -9.59 2.09
CA MET A 82 18.58 -10.21 0.94
C MET A 82 18.84 -11.71 1.15
N GLN A 83 19.01 -12.15 2.40
CA GLN A 83 19.13 -13.57 2.76
C GLN A 83 17.83 -14.31 2.46
N THR A 84 16.68 -13.73 2.80
CA THR A 84 15.38 -14.30 2.47
C THR A 84 15.19 -14.38 0.96
N VAL A 85 15.52 -13.32 0.22
CA VAL A 85 15.48 -13.32 -1.25
C VAL A 85 16.37 -14.41 -1.84
N GLN A 86 17.59 -14.59 -1.33
CA GLN A 86 18.50 -15.66 -1.75
C GLN A 86 17.87 -17.05 -1.51
N SER A 87 17.23 -17.27 -0.36
CA SER A 87 16.59 -18.56 -0.06
C SER A 87 15.47 -18.91 -1.04
N TYR A 88 14.69 -17.92 -1.49
CA TYR A 88 13.62 -18.12 -2.49
C TYR A 88 14.15 -18.25 -3.92
N LEU A 89 15.23 -17.54 -4.29
CA LEU A 89 15.76 -17.53 -5.66
C LEU A 89 16.77 -18.64 -5.94
N THR A 90 17.50 -19.13 -4.94
CA THR A 90 18.48 -20.22 -5.09
C THR A 90 17.89 -21.48 -5.76
N PRO A 91 16.71 -22.00 -5.36
CA PRO A 91 16.13 -23.15 -6.03
C PRO A 91 15.77 -22.86 -7.49
N LEU A 92 15.25 -21.67 -7.80
CA LEU A 92 14.94 -21.24 -9.17
C LEU A 92 16.21 -21.13 -10.03
N GLN A 93 17.27 -20.51 -9.50
CA GLN A 93 18.54 -20.36 -10.21
C GLN A 93 19.18 -21.73 -10.50
N ASN A 94 19.09 -22.67 -9.55
CA ASN A 94 19.61 -24.03 -9.72
C ASN A 94 18.77 -24.84 -10.71
N ALA A 95 17.45 -24.63 -10.73
CA ALA A 95 16.54 -25.19 -11.72
C ALA A 95 16.82 -24.68 -13.14
N LEU A 96 17.09 -23.39 -13.31
CA LEU A 96 17.43 -22.79 -14.61
C LEU A 96 18.80 -23.25 -15.11
N ARG A 97 19.79 -23.38 -14.22
CA ARG A 97 21.13 -23.89 -14.57
C ARG A 97 21.13 -25.39 -14.89
N ASN A 98 20.27 -26.16 -14.25
CA ASN A 98 20.13 -27.60 -14.45
C ASN A 98 18.69 -27.96 -14.79
N PRO A 99 18.25 -27.78 -16.05
CA PRO A 99 16.87 -28.01 -16.46
C PRO A 99 16.41 -29.46 -16.23
N SER A 100 17.34 -30.43 -16.21
CA SER A 100 17.04 -31.82 -15.84
C SER A 100 16.56 -31.98 -14.40
N SER A 101 16.96 -31.09 -13.48
CA SER A 101 16.54 -31.10 -12.07
C SER A 101 15.16 -30.48 -11.83
N LEU A 102 14.66 -29.67 -12.79
CA LEU A 102 13.26 -29.23 -12.81
C LEU A 102 12.30 -30.41 -13.00
N MET A 103 12.70 -31.40 -13.82
CA MET A 103 11.91 -32.61 -14.05
C MET A 103 11.76 -33.46 -12.78
N SER A 104 12.75 -33.44 -11.89
CA SER A 104 12.82 -34.31 -10.69
C SER A 104 12.31 -33.66 -9.39
N ARG A 105 12.24 -32.33 -9.30
CA ARG A 105 11.93 -31.59 -8.05
C ARG A 105 10.50 -31.07 -7.93
N THR A 106 9.65 -31.29 -8.93
CA THR A 106 8.25 -30.82 -8.98
C THR A 106 7.28 -31.61 -8.10
N GLY A 107 7.79 -32.21 -7.02
CA GLY A 107 7.01 -32.91 -5.99
C GLY A 107 6.41 -32.00 -4.93
N SER A 108 7.02 -30.84 -4.62
CA SER A 108 6.73 -30.15 -3.36
C SER A 108 6.61 -28.62 -3.50
N ALA A 109 5.41 -28.12 -3.17
CA ALA A 109 5.05 -26.74 -2.85
C ALA A 109 5.10 -25.68 -3.97
N ALA A 110 3.92 -25.44 -4.56
CA ALA A 110 3.40 -24.15 -5.01
C ALA A 110 4.03 -23.39 -6.20
N GLN A 111 5.19 -23.76 -6.74
CA GLN A 111 5.85 -22.99 -7.82
C GLN A 111 5.94 -23.71 -9.18
N GLY A 112 5.13 -24.75 -9.40
CA GLY A 112 5.21 -25.65 -10.55
C GLY A 112 4.00 -25.67 -11.51
N THR A 113 3.04 -24.75 -11.39
CA THR A 113 1.79 -24.85 -12.17
C THR A 113 1.94 -24.43 -13.63
N ALA A 114 2.81 -23.48 -13.96
CA ALA A 114 2.91 -22.96 -15.33
C ALA A 114 3.69 -23.90 -16.28
N GLN A 115 4.86 -24.40 -15.88
CA GLN A 115 5.73 -25.17 -16.78
C GLN A 115 5.31 -26.63 -16.96
N GLN A 116 4.64 -27.22 -15.95
CA GLN A 116 4.12 -28.58 -16.01
C GLN A 116 2.80 -28.67 -16.78
N ALA A 117 2.09 -27.54 -16.94
CA ALA A 117 0.91 -27.42 -17.79
C ALA A 117 1.27 -27.53 -19.27
N VAL A 118 2.45 -27.03 -19.64
CA VAL A 118 2.94 -27.05 -21.02
C VAL A 118 3.35 -28.46 -21.44
N ASN A 119 3.96 -29.24 -20.54
CA ASN A 119 4.52 -30.55 -20.89
C ASN A 119 3.60 -31.74 -20.54
N SER A 120 2.67 -31.62 -19.59
CA SER A 120 1.77 -32.72 -19.19
C SER A 120 0.46 -32.21 -18.55
N PRO A 121 -0.43 -31.58 -19.33
CA PRO A 121 -1.64 -30.92 -18.82
C PRO A 121 -2.59 -31.88 -18.06
N GLU A 122 -2.66 -33.14 -18.48
CA GLU A 122 -3.44 -34.22 -17.84
C GLU A 122 -3.07 -34.43 -16.37
N SER A 123 -1.76 -34.48 -16.08
CA SER A 123 -1.23 -34.73 -14.73
C SER A 123 -1.48 -33.55 -13.78
N LEU A 124 -1.46 -32.32 -14.31
CA LEU A 124 -1.81 -31.13 -13.54
C LEU A 124 -3.31 -31.04 -13.28
N LEU A 125 -4.14 -31.32 -14.29
CA LEU A 125 -5.59 -31.35 -14.12
C LEU A 125 -5.99 -32.39 -13.08
N ALA A 126 -5.38 -33.58 -13.10
CA ALA A 126 -5.57 -34.58 -12.06
C ALA A 126 -5.13 -34.07 -10.68
N ARG A 127 -3.98 -33.40 -10.59
CA ARG A 127 -3.46 -32.87 -9.32
C ARG A 127 -4.31 -31.73 -8.75
N ILE A 128 -4.77 -30.82 -9.60
CA ILE A 128 -5.68 -29.71 -9.24
C ILE A 128 -7.03 -30.27 -8.79
N ARG A 129 -7.56 -31.26 -9.52
CA ARG A 129 -8.84 -31.90 -9.20
C ARG A 129 -8.79 -32.71 -7.90
N ASN A 130 -7.65 -33.31 -7.60
CA ASN A 130 -7.43 -34.08 -6.37
C ASN A 130 -6.92 -33.22 -5.19
N MET A 131 -6.80 -31.90 -5.36
CA MET A 131 -6.32 -31.00 -4.32
C MET A 131 -7.46 -30.56 -3.42
N ASP A 132 -7.18 -30.38 -2.13
CA ASP A 132 -8.18 -29.91 -1.19
C ASP A 132 -8.67 -28.49 -1.52
N THR A 133 -9.97 -28.23 -1.28
CA THR A 133 -10.62 -26.97 -1.65
C THR A 133 -10.07 -25.79 -0.83
N ALA A 134 -9.64 -26.02 0.42
CA ALA A 134 -9.01 -24.97 1.23
C ALA A 134 -7.64 -24.57 0.66
N THR A 135 -6.91 -25.51 0.06
CA THR A 135 -5.63 -25.23 -0.60
C THR A 135 -5.85 -24.43 -1.88
N LEU A 136 -6.84 -24.81 -2.69
CA LEU A 136 -7.20 -24.10 -3.92
C LEU A 136 -7.64 -22.65 -3.66
N THR A 137 -8.47 -22.44 -2.64
CA THR A 137 -8.91 -21.09 -2.26
C THR A 137 -7.75 -20.23 -1.79
N THR A 138 -6.86 -20.77 -0.97
CA THR A 138 -5.65 -20.06 -0.54
C THR A 138 -4.77 -19.66 -1.72
N VAL A 139 -4.52 -20.59 -2.65
CA VAL A 139 -3.75 -20.30 -3.87
C VAL A 139 -4.43 -19.24 -4.72
N GLY A 140 -5.76 -19.32 -4.88
CA GLY A 140 -6.54 -18.33 -5.63
C GLY A 140 -6.48 -16.93 -5.00
N VAL A 141 -6.61 -16.83 -3.68
CA VAL A 141 -6.51 -15.56 -2.95
C VAL A 141 -5.11 -14.97 -3.09
N VAL A 142 -4.05 -15.74 -2.85
CA VAL A 142 -2.66 -15.27 -2.99
C VAL A 142 -2.34 -14.86 -4.43
N ALA A 143 -2.86 -15.58 -5.43
CA ALA A 143 -2.72 -15.20 -6.83
C ALA A 143 -3.44 -13.88 -7.14
N ALA A 144 -4.65 -13.67 -6.62
CA ALA A 144 -5.36 -12.41 -6.77
C ALA A 144 -4.65 -11.25 -6.07
N GLU A 145 -4.09 -11.48 -4.88
CA GLU A 145 -3.31 -10.48 -4.13
C GLU A 145 -2.04 -10.08 -4.88
N THR A 146 -1.28 -11.04 -5.41
CA THR A 146 -0.05 -10.75 -6.17
C THR A 146 -0.34 -9.97 -7.46
N LEU A 147 -1.42 -10.32 -8.17
CA LEU A 147 -1.90 -9.52 -9.31
C LEU A 147 -2.32 -8.12 -8.89
N GLY A 148 -3.02 -7.99 -7.75
CA GLY A 148 -3.37 -6.71 -7.16
C GLY A 148 -2.15 -5.83 -6.91
N PHE A 149 -1.12 -6.35 -6.22
CA PHE A 149 0.13 -5.61 -5.97
C PHE A 149 0.86 -5.24 -7.26
N PHE A 150 0.85 -6.10 -8.28
CA PHE A 150 1.40 -5.77 -9.60
C PHE A 150 0.68 -4.56 -10.22
N THR A 151 -0.65 -4.54 -10.22
CA THR A 151 -1.41 -3.39 -10.75
C THR A 151 -1.17 -2.10 -9.97
N VAL A 152 -1.04 -2.17 -8.64
CA VAL A 152 -0.66 -1.00 -7.81
C VAL A 152 0.75 -0.52 -8.19
N GLY A 153 1.68 -1.44 -8.43
CA GLY A 153 3.01 -1.11 -8.95
C GLY A 153 2.97 -0.39 -10.29
N GLU A 154 2.11 -0.82 -11.22
CA GLU A 154 1.89 -0.12 -12.49
C GLU A 154 1.27 1.27 -12.29
N MET A 155 0.31 1.43 -11.38
CA MET A 155 -0.27 2.74 -11.06
C MET A 155 0.79 3.71 -10.54
N ILE A 156 1.69 3.24 -9.66
CA ILE A 156 2.82 4.02 -9.14
C ILE A 156 3.80 4.33 -10.27
N GLY A 157 4.20 3.33 -11.07
CA GLY A 157 5.14 3.51 -12.17
C GLY A 157 4.63 4.47 -13.26
N ARG A 158 3.31 4.52 -13.48
CA ARG A 158 2.66 5.41 -14.46
C ARG A 158 2.17 6.72 -13.84
N PHE A 159 2.27 6.88 -12.52
CA PHE A 159 1.69 7.99 -11.72
C PHE A 159 0.22 8.30 -12.08
N LYS A 160 -0.57 7.25 -12.37
CA LYS A 160 -1.98 7.37 -12.78
C LYS A 160 -2.83 6.35 -12.04
N LEU A 161 -3.89 6.84 -11.41
CA LEU A 161 -4.91 6.04 -10.71
C LEU A 161 -5.99 5.52 -11.66
N VAL A 162 -6.35 6.31 -12.66
CA VAL A 162 -7.34 5.97 -13.69
C VAL A 162 -6.65 6.13 -15.04
N GLY A 163 -7.06 5.33 -16.03
CA GLY A 163 -6.42 5.18 -17.34
C GLY A 163 -6.05 6.49 -18.05
N TYR A 164 -5.33 6.36 -19.17
CA TYR A 164 -4.91 7.53 -19.95
C TYR A 164 -6.16 8.27 -20.40
N ARG A 165 -6.18 9.59 -20.20
CA ARG A 165 -7.15 10.44 -20.88
C ARG A 165 -6.95 10.16 -22.36
N GLY A 166 -7.99 9.64 -23.01
CA GLY A 166 -8.00 9.54 -24.47
C GLY A 166 -7.75 10.94 -25.01
N ASP A 167 -6.85 11.05 -25.97
CA ASP A 167 -6.72 12.27 -26.77
C ASP A 167 -8.11 12.60 -27.33
N PRO A 168 -8.63 13.84 -27.24
CA PRO A 168 -9.86 14.22 -27.91
C PRO A 168 -9.64 14.35 -29.43
N HIS A 169 -9.04 13.35 -30.07
CA HIS A 169 -9.02 13.20 -31.53
C HIS A 169 -10.31 12.50 -31.97
N GLY A 170 -11.43 13.18 -31.72
CA GLY A 170 -12.78 12.81 -32.15
C GLY A 170 -13.74 14.00 -32.19
N GLY A 171 -13.22 15.22 -32.07
CA GLY A 171 -13.96 16.43 -32.38
C GLY A 171 -13.91 16.68 -33.88
N GLU A 172 -14.66 15.89 -34.64
CA GLU A 172 -15.02 16.23 -36.01
C GLU A 172 -15.69 17.61 -36.00
N HIS A 173 -15.05 18.59 -36.60
CA HIS A 173 -15.65 19.87 -36.92
C HIS A 173 -16.70 19.64 -38.02
N HIS A 174 -17.97 19.70 -37.63
CA HIS A 174 -19.11 19.96 -38.51
C HIS A 174 -19.68 21.33 -38.17
#